data_AF-A0A653DNB7-F1
#
_entry.id   AF-A0A653DNB7-F1
#
_cell.length_a   1.000
_cell.length_b   1.000
_cell.length_c   1.000
_cell.angle_alpha   90.00
_cell.angle_beta   90.00
_cell.angle_gamma   90.00
#
_symmetry.space_group_name_H-M   'P 1'
#
loop_
_entity.id
_entity.type
_entity.pdbx_description
1 polymer ?
#
loop_
_entity_poly.entity_id
_entity_poly.type
_entity_poly.pdbx_seq_one_letter_code
_entity_poly.pdbx_strand_id
1 'polypeptide(L)' 'MGGNRIPDGWLDCPANGKYLIEGKFMPLKTPLSERYNGRLPIEARYPPEEIFRRAAHNKV' A
#
# COMPACT_ATOMS: atom_id res chain seq x y z
N MET A 1 20.44 13.88 -4.10
CA MET A 1 20.27 13.01 -2.91
C MET A 1 18.79 12.73 -2.63
N GLY A 2 18.14 11.84 -3.41
CA GLY A 2 16.67 11.66 -3.38
C GLY A 2 16.14 10.25 -3.09
N GLY A 3 16.99 9.29 -2.69
CA GLY A 3 16.65 7.87 -2.82
C GLY A 3 15.80 7.21 -1.73
N ASN A 4 15.54 7.87 -0.59
CA ASN A 4 15.03 7.17 0.60
C ASN A 4 13.92 7.90 1.36
N ARG A 5 13.31 8.96 0.82
CA ARG A 5 12.20 9.63 1.50
C ARG A 5 10.90 8.87 1.26
N ILE A 6 10.03 8.83 2.27
CA ILE A 6 8.64 8.41 2.10
C ILE A 6 7.96 9.51 1.27
N PRO A 7 7.19 9.20 0.23
CA PRO A 7 6.52 10.21 -0.57
C PRO A 7 5.55 11.06 0.26
N ASP A 8 5.45 12.35 -0.05
CA ASP A 8 4.51 13.26 0.61
C ASP A 8 3.07 12.75 0.41
N GLY A 9 2.26 12.80 1.47
CA GLY A 9 0.87 12.29 1.47
C GLY A 9 0.75 10.76 1.48
N TRP A 10 1.84 10.00 1.47
CA TRP A 10 1.77 8.53 1.49
C TRP A 10 1.12 7.99 2.76
N LEU A 11 1.34 8.63 3.91
CA LEU A 11 0.82 8.20 5.20
C LEU A 11 -0.72 8.24 5.24
N ASP A 12 -1.31 9.32 4.74
CA ASP A 12 -2.77 9.54 4.73
C ASP A 12 -3.47 8.87 3.53
N CYS A 13 -2.69 8.44 2.53
CA CYS A 13 -3.21 7.75 1.36
C CYS A 13 -3.71 6.33 1.74
N PRO A 14 -4.93 5.92 1.34
CA PRO A 14 -5.41 4.57 1.58
C PRO A 14 -4.56 3.51 0.84
N ALA A 15 -4.44 2.32 1.41
CA ALA A 15 -3.65 1.23 0.82
C ALA A 15 -4.16 0.80 -0.56
N ASN A 16 -5.48 0.65 -0.70
CA ASN A 16 -6.18 0.28 -1.93
C ASN A 16 -7.56 0.94 -2.00
N GLY A 17 -8.13 1.00 -3.20
CA GLY A 17 -9.52 1.41 -3.40
C GLY A 17 -10.51 0.43 -2.77
N LYS A 18 -11.71 0.92 -2.43
CA LYS A 18 -12.78 0.11 -1.79
C LYS A 18 -13.37 -0.97 -2.71
N TYR A 19 -13.28 -0.77 -4.03
CA TYR A 19 -13.87 -1.65 -5.04
C TYR A 19 -12.89 -1.87 -6.19
N LEU A 20 -13.08 -2.97 -6.91
CA LEU A 20 -12.38 -3.21 -8.17
C LEU A 20 -12.97 -2.32 -9.27
N ILE A 21 -12.12 -1.72 -10.08
CA ILE A 21 -12.52 -1.01 -11.30
C ILE A 21 -12.84 -2.07 -12.34
N GLU A 22 -14.08 -2.06 -12.84
CA GLU A 22 -14.60 -3.05 -13.82
C GLU A 22 -14.45 -4.51 -13.36
N GLY A 23 -14.44 -4.76 -12.05
CA GLY A 23 -14.21 -6.11 -11.50
C GLY A 23 -12.82 -6.69 -11.80
N LYS A 24 -11.87 -5.87 -12.29
CA LYS A 24 -10.59 -6.33 -12.85
C LYS A 24 -9.38 -5.69 -12.19
N PHE A 25 -9.43 -4.38 -11.96
CA PHE A 25 -8.28 -3.63 -11.50
C PHE A 25 -8.44 -3.21 -10.04
N MET A 26 -7.50 -3.60 -9.19
CA MET A 26 -7.40 -3.11 -7.82
C MET A 26 -6.43 -1.91 -7.77
N PRO A 27 -6.92 -0.66 -7.70
CA PRO A 27 -6.05 0.49 -7.53
C PRO A 27 -5.42 0.45 -6.13
N LEU A 28 -4.13 0.71 -6.04
CA LEU A 28 -3.35 0.69 -4.80
C LEU A 28 -2.21 1.71 -4.83
N LYS A 29 -1.81 2.21 -3.66
CA LYS A 29 -0.61 3.03 -3.52
C LYS A 29 0.65 2.15 -3.52
N THR A 30 1.81 2.73 -3.77
CA THR A 30 3.08 1.96 -3.74
C THR A 30 3.32 1.32 -2.37
N PRO A 31 3.50 -0.01 -2.27
CA PRO A 31 3.91 -0.65 -1.03
C PRO A 31 5.32 -0.24 -0.63
N LEU A 32 5.58 -0.15 0.67
CA LEU A 32 6.90 0.15 1.22
C LEU A 32 7.43 -1.09 1.94
N SER A 33 8.62 -1.54 1.58
CA SER A 33 9.24 -2.70 2.22
C SER A 33 9.68 -2.41 3.66
N GLU A 34 10.04 -3.46 4.38
CA GLU A 34 10.51 -3.44 5.77
C GLU A 34 11.60 -2.38 6.05
N ARG A 35 12.38 -1.97 5.05
CA ARG A 35 13.40 -0.91 5.17
C ARG A 35 12.84 0.45 5.63
N TYR A 36 11.54 0.68 5.49
CA TYR A 36 10.86 1.89 5.94
C TYR A 36 10.17 1.74 7.30
N ASN A 37 10.14 0.55 7.91
CA ASN A 37 9.38 0.28 9.14
C ASN A 37 9.83 1.13 10.34
N GLY A 38 11.10 1.51 10.41
CA GLY A 38 11.62 2.42 11.45
C GLY A 38 11.17 3.88 11.29
N ARG A 39 10.43 4.22 10.23
CA ARG A 39 9.95 5.58 9.92
C ARG A 39 8.43 5.63 9.76
N LEU A 40 7.75 4.52 9.99
CA LEU A 40 6.31 4.37 9.83
C LEU A 40 5.71 3.87 11.15
N PRO A 41 4.58 4.43 11.59
CA PRO A 41 3.73 3.78 12.58
C PRO A 41 3.37 2.35 12.15
N ILE A 42 3.15 1.45 13.09
CA ILE A 42 2.92 0.02 12.79
C ILE A 42 1.67 -0.18 11.93
N GLU A 43 0.63 0.60 12.20
CA GLU A 43 -0.66 0.63 11.52
C GLU A 43 -0.59 1.19 10.09
N ALA A 44 0.46 1.95 9.78
CA ALA A 44 0.68 2.54 8.46
C ALA A 44 1.53 1.64 7.54
N ARG A 45 2.09 0.54 8.06
CA ARG A 45 2.96 -0.35 7.28
C ARG A 45 2.16 -1.06 6.19
N TYR A 46 2.67 -0.99 4.96
CA TYR A 46 2.03 -1.59 3.80
C TYR A 46 3.09 -2.34 2.98
N PRO A 47 3.51 -3.54 3.45
CA PRO A 47 4.54 -4.32 2.77
C PRO A 47 3.97 -5.00 1.51
N PRO A 48 4.81 -5.36 0.51
CA PRO A 48 4.35 -5.95 -0.74
C PRO A 48 3.43 -7.17 -0.58
N GLU A 49 3.63 -8.01 0.44
CA GLU A 49 2.83 -9.20 0.71
C GLU A 49 1.37 -8.87 1.03
N GLU A 50 1.11 -7.68 1.57
CA GLU A 50 -0.24 -7.20 1.90
C GLU A 50 -1.08 -6.95 0.64
N ILE A 51 -0.46 -6.72 -0.54
CA ILE A 51 -1.17 -6.62 -1.82
C ILE A 51 -1.93 -7.92 -2.11
N PHE A 52 -1.26 -9.06 -1.97
CA PHE A 52 -1.84 -10.37 -2.29
C PHE A 52 -2.94 -10.76 -1.29
N ARG A 53 -2.77 -10.43 0.00
CA ARG A 53 -3.82 -10.64 1.01
C ARG A 53 -5.08 -9.85 0.67
N ARG A 54 -4.92 -8.59 0.27
CA ARG A 54 -6.04 -7.72 -0.12
C ARG A 54 -6.71 -8.19 -1.41
N ALA A 55 -5.95 -8.62 -2.40
CA ALA A 55 -6.49 -9.19 -3.63
C ALA A 55 -7.33 -10.45 -3.36
N ALA A 56 -6.89 -11.32 -2.43
CA ALA A 56 -7.63 -12.51 -2.04
C ALA A 56 -8.93 -12.20 -1.26
N HIS A 57 -8.98 -11.08 -0.53
CA HIS A 57 -10.17 -10.65 0.20
C HIS A 57 -11.17 -9.91 -0.69
N ASN A 58 -10.70 -9.05 -1.59
CA ASN A 58 -11.54 -8.27 -2.53
C ASN A 58 -12.01 -9.13 -3.72
N LYS A 59 -12.38 -10.39 -3.45
CA LYS A 59 -12.67 -11.40 -4.47
C LYS A 59 -13.50 -10.84 -5.63
N VAL A 60 -12.87 -10.88 -6.81
CA VAL A 60 -13.52 -11.16 -8.08
C VAL A 60 -14.39 -12.40 -7.93
#